data_AF-A0A227J047-F1
#
_entry.id   AF-A0A227J047-F1
#
_cell.length_a   1.000
_cell.length_b   1.000
_cell.length_c   1.000
_cell.angle_alpha   90.00
_cell.angle_beta   90.00
_cell.angle_gamma   90.00
#
_symmetry.space_group_name_H-M   'P 1'
#
loop_
_entity.id
_entity.type
_entity.pdbx_description
1 polymer ?
#
loop_
_entity_poly.entity_id
_entity_poly.type
_entity_poly.pdbx_seq_one_letter_code
_entity_poly.pdbx_strand_id
1 'polypeptide(L)'
;KKFKEKKGFDLEDFREQLGQMQNMGGMMGMLDKLPGMSQLPSDVKDKVDDKMFKQMEAIISSMTMKERQRPEIIKGSRKKRIAAGSGVQVQ
;
A
#
# COMPACT_ATOMS: atom_id res chain seq x y z
N LYS A 1 -18.20 -7.28 -16.78
CA LYS A 1 -17.09 -7.52 -15.81
C LYS A 1 -16.08 -8.44 -16.47
N LYS A 2 -14.97 -7.91 -17.03
CA LYS A 2 -13.89 -8.74 -17.57
C LYS A 2 -13.12 -9.34 -16.39
N PHE A 3 -13.37 -10.62 -16.10
CA PHE A 3 -12.45 -11.41 -15.29
C PHE A 3 -11.17 -11.55 -16.12
N LYS A 4 -10.13 -10.78 -15.74
CA LYS A 4 -8.79 -10.93 -16.30
C LYS A 4 -8.28 -12.31 -15.84
N GLU A 5 -8.07 -13.20 -16.79
CA GLU A 5 -7.45 -14.49 -16.58
C GLU A 5 -6.08 -14.32 -15.91
N LYS A 6 -5.92 -14.95 -14.74
CA LYS A 6 -4.68 -15.45 -14.10
C LYS A 6 -3.33 -14.91 -14.60
N LYS A 7 -3.12 -13.60 -14.61
CA LYS A 7 -1.79 -13.06 -14.30
C LYS A 7 -1.73 -13.01 -12.78
N GLY A 8 -0.71 -13.64 -12.20
CA GLY A 8 -0.52 -13.63 -10.75
C GLY A 8 -0.60 -12.20 -10.21
N PHE A 9 -1.13 -12.06 -9.00
CA PHE A 9 -1.24 -10.79 -8.30
C PHE A 9 0.10 -10.03 -8.37
N ASP A 10 0.09 -8.85 -9.00
CA ASP A 10 1.28 -8.02 -9.17
C ASP A 10 1.23 -6.75 -8.31
N LEU A 11 2.31 -5.96 -8.30
CA LEU A 11 2.36 -4.75 -7.48
C LEU A 11 1.46 -3.62 -8.00
N GLU A 12 1.00 -3.68 -9.25
CA GLU A 12 0.03 -2.72 -9.76
C GLU A 12 -1.35 -3.01 -9.17
N ASP A 13 -1.77 -4.28 -9.16
CA ASP A 13 -3.01 -4.70 -8.51
C ASP A 13 -2.98 -4.35 -7.01
N PHE A 14 -1.83 -4.56 -6.34
CA PHE A 14 -1.67 -4.19 -4.93
C PHE A 14 -1.78 -2.68 -4.71
N ARG A 15 -1.20 -1.86 -5.60
CA ARG A 15 -1.32 -0.40 -5.55
C ARG A 15 -2.78 0.06 -5.66
N GLU A 16 -3.53 -0.52 -6.61
CA GLU A 16 -4.94 -0.18 -6.79
C GLU A 16 -5.76 -0.50 -5.53
N GLN A 17 -5.48 -1.64 -4.89
CA GLN A 17 -6.11 -2.03 -3.62
C GLN A 17 -5.75 -1.08 -2.47
N LEU A 18 -4.48 -0.68 -2.36
CA LEU A 18 -4.04 0.30 -1.35
C LEU A 18 -4.74 1.65 -1.51
N GLY A 19 -4.87 2.15 -2.74
CA GLY A 19 -5.60 3.39 -3.01
C GLY A 19 -7.09 3.29 -2.68
N GLN A 20 -7.73 2.14 -2.96
CA GLN A 20 -9.12 1.90 -2.56
C GLN A 20 -9.28 1.90 -1.04
N MET A 21 -8.37 1.25 -0.31
CA MET A 21 -8.39 1.25 1.16
C MET A 21 -8.20 2.66 1.73
N GLN A 22 -7.27 3.44 1.19
CA GLN A 22 -7.06 4.82 1.61
C GLN A 22 -8.31 5.70 1.38
N ASN A 23 -8.95 5.58 0.21
CA ASN A 23 -10.18 6.32 -0.09
C ASN A 23 -11.35 5.96 0.84
N MET A 24 -11.33 4.75 1.42
CA MET A 24 -12.31 4.32 2.41
C MET A 24 -12.01 4.81 3.84
N GLY A 25 -10.92 5.56 4.05
CA GLY A 25 -10.45 6.04 5.35
C GLY A 25 -9.37 5.16 5.98
N GLY A 26 -8.66 4.38 5.18
CA GLY A 26 -7.65 3.44 5.68
C GLY A 26 -8.25 2.28 6.46
N MET A 27 -7.45 1.63 7.30
CA MET A 27 -7.95 0.55 8.14
C MET A 27 -8.85 1.09 9.26
N MET A 28 -8.64 2.34 9.68
CA MET A 28 -9.51 3.09 10.59
C MET A 28 -10.94 3.22 10.04
N GLY A 29 -11.09 3.67 8.80
CA GLY A 29 -12.40 3.84 8.15
C GLY A 29 -13.13 2.52 7.89
N MET A 30 -12.41 1.40 7.83
CA MET A 30 -13.01 0.05 7.81
C MET A 30 -13.47 -0.38 9.22
N LEU A 31 -12.66 -0.12 10.24
CA LEU A 31 -13.00 -0.41 11.63
C LEU A 31 -14.21 0.42 12.12
N ASP A 32 -14.31 1.69 11.70
CA ASP A 32 -15.44 2.55 12.03
C ASP A 32 -16.77 2.10 11.39
N LYS A 33 -16.71 1.26 10.35
CA LYS A 33 -17.88 0.65 9.70
C LYS A 33 -18.29 -0.69 10.31
N LEU A 34 -17.50 -1.25 11.24
CA LEU A 34 -17.83 -2.48 11.93
C LEU A 34 -18.67 -2.19 13.18
N PRO A 35 -19.86 -2.80 13.34
CA PRO A 35 -20.68 -2.62 14.53
C PRO A 35 -19.93 -3.16 15.76
N GLY A 36 -19.85 -2.36 16.82
CA GLY A 36 -19.17 -2.73 18.08
C GLY A 36 -17.75 -2.21 18.25
N MET A 37 -17.14 -1.59 17.23
CA MET A 37 -15.79 -1.00 17.33
C MET A 37 -15.74 0.42 17.90
N SER A 38 -16.88 1.05 18.19
CA SER A 38 -16.96 2.38 18.81
C SER A 38 -16.39 2.43 20.24
N GLN A 39 -16.17 1.27 20.87
CA GLN A 39 -15.60 1.16 22.22
C GLN A 39 -14.08 0.96 22.25
N LEU A 40 -13.42 0.84 21.09
CA LEU A 40 -11.96 0.78 21.07
C LEU A 40 -11.37 2.15 21.45
N PRO A 41 -10.34 2.18 22.32
CA PRO A 41 -9.63 3.41 22.66
C PRO A 41 -9.11 4.12 21.41
N SER A 42 -9.21 5.45 21.37
CA SER A 42 -8.67 6.31 20.30
C SER A 42 -7.19 6.03 20.04
N ASP A 43 -6.41 5.69 21.08
CA ASP A 43 -4.99 5.33 20.93
C ASP A 43 -4.76 4.03 20.14
N VAL A 44 -5.70 3.08 20.17
CA VAL A 44 -5.63 1.85 19.37
C VAL A 44 -6.01 2.15 17.93
N LYS A 45 -7.02 2.99 17.75
CA LYS A 45 -7.50 3.50 16.47
C LYS A 45 -6.43 4.30 15.71
N ASP A 46 -5.70 5.19 16.39
CA ASP A 46 -4.61 5.98 15.80
C ASP A 46 -3.32 5.17 15.59
N LYS A 47 -3.14 4.05 16.32
CA LYS A 47 -2.04 3.10 16.12
C LYS A 47 -2.27 2.11 14.98
N VAL A 48 -3.50 2.01 14.47
CA VAL A 48 -3.78 1.27 13.25
C VAL A 48 -3.18 2.08 12.09
N ASP A 49 -2.02 1.61 11.67
CA ASP A 49 -0.94 2.42 11.13
C ASP A 49 -1.19 2.89 9.67
N ASP A 50 -2.03 3.90 9.49
CA ASP A 50 -2.20 4.61 8.22
C ASP A 50 -0.87 5.08 7.63
N LYS A 51 0.13 5.36 8.48
CA LYS A 51 1.45 5.80 8.04
C LYS A 51 2.19 4.67 7.35
N MET A 52 2.09 3.43 7.81
CA MET A 52 2.66 2.27 7.11
C MET A 52 2.01 2.08 5.73
N PHE A 53 0.68 2.19 5.61
CA PHE A 53 -0.01 2.08 4.32
C PHE A 53 0.39 3.19 3.34
N LYS A 54 0.44 4.44 3.81
CA LYS A 54 0.91 5.59 3.02
C LYS A 54 2.36 5.41 2.56
N GLN A 55 3.22 4.84 3.42
CA GLN A 55 4.60 4.52 3.03
C GLN A 55 4.65 3.44 1.95
N MET A 56 3.87 2.37 2.08
CA MET A 56 3.78 1.32 1.05
C MET A 56 3.27 1.88 -0.28
N GLU A 57 2.22 2.70 -0.25
CA GLU A 57 1.70 3.37 -1.43
C GLU A 57 2.75 4.27 -2.09
N ALA A 58 3.47 5.08 -1.30
CA ALA A 58 4.54 5.93 -1.79
C ALA A 58 5.69 5.13 -2.44
N ILE A 59 6.07 3.99 -1.84
CA ILE A 59 7.08 3.06 -2.38
C ILE A 59 6.65 2.54 -3.74
N ILE A 60 5.44 1.99 -3.85
CA ILE A 60 4.96 1.38 -5.10
C ILE A 60 4.75 2.45 -6.18
N SER A 61 4.27 3.63 -5.79
CA SER A 61 4.11 4.79 -6.68
C SER A 61 5.44 5.29 -7.24
N SER A 62 6.54 5.12 -6.51
CA SER A 62 7.93 5.47 -6.94
C SER A 62 8.57 4.45 -7.87
N MET A 63 7.89 3.32 -8.12
CA MET A 63 8.31 2.32 -9.11
C MET A 63 7.79 2.66 -10.51
N THR A 64 8.51 2.19 -11.52
CA THR A 64 8.05 2.18 -12.92
C THR A 64 7.12 0.99 -13.18
N MET A 65 6.28 1.05 -14.22
CA MET A 65 5.37 -0.05 -14.57
C MET A 65 6.09 -1.40 -14.74
N LYS A 66 7.29 -1.37 -15.34
CA LYS A 66 8.11 -2.59 -15.54
C LYS A 66 8.54 -3.21 -14.21
N GLU A 67 8.86 -2.39 -13.22
CA GLU A 67 9.26 -2.85 -11.89
C GLU A 67 8.07 -3.37 -11.08
N ARG A 68 6.87 -2.80 -11.28
CA ARG A 68 5.65 -3.28 -10.62
C ARG A 68 5.18 -4.63 -11.15
N GLN A 69 5.28 -4.83 -12.47
CA GLN A 69 4.96 -6.10 -13.13
C GLN A 69 6.02 -7.18 -12.87
N ARG A 70 7.27 -6.77 -12.62
CA ARG A 70 8.43 -7.66 -12.47
C ARG A 70 9.30 -7.24 -11.29
N PRO A 71 8.87 -7.50 -10.04
CA PRO A 71 9.59 -7.07 -8.84
C PRO A 71 11.02 -7.65 -8.74
N GLU A 72 11.29 -8.78 -9.41
CA GLU A 72 12.59 -9.46 -9.38
C GLU A 72 13.73 -8.62 -9.95
N ILE A 73 13.43 -7.62 -10.80
CA ILE A 73 14.42 -6.72 -11.39
C ILE A 73 14.86 -5.61 -10.42
N ILE A 74 14.17 -5.44 -9.29
CA ILE A 74 14.45 -4.40 -8.30
C ILE A 74 15.71 -4.78 -7.49
N LYS A 75 16.87 -4.31 -7.96
CA LYS A 75 18.19 -4.48 -7.31
C LYS A 75 18.69 -3.15 -6.74
N GLY A 76 19.93 -3.13 -6.22
CA GLY A 76 20.50 -2.02 -5.43
C GLY A 76 20.25 -0.61 -6.00
N SER A 77 20.57 -0.37 -7.29
CA SER A 77 20.34 0.94 -7.92
C SER A 77 18.85 1.34 -7.95
N ARG A 78 17.96 0.40 -8.30
CA ARG A 78 16.51 0.64 -8.32
C ARG A 78 15.94 0.83 -6.92
N LYS A 79 16.38 0.03 -5.93
CA LYS A 79 16.00 0.20 -4.51
C LYS A 79 16.35 1.60 -4.01
N LYS A 80 17.58 2.08 -4.27
CA LYS A 80 18.00 3.45 -3.92
C LYS A 80 17.13 4.53 -4.56
N ARG A 81 16.84 4.39 -5.86
CA ARG A 81 15.97 5.34 -6.57
C ARG A 81 14.54 5.34 -6.02
N ILE A 82 13.95 4.17 -5.81
CA ILE A 82 12.60 4.02 -5.26
C ILE A 82 12.54 4.62 -3.85
N ALA A 83 13.51 4.30 -3.00
CA ALA A 83 13.58 4.78 -1.64
C ALA A 83 13.71 6.32 -1.55
N ALA A 84 14.56 6.90 -2.41
CA ALA A 84 14.67 8.35 -2.54
C ALA A 84 13.36 9.00 -3.03
N GLY A 85 12.65 8.37 -3.95
CA GLY A 85 11.35 8.84 -4.45
C GLY A 85 10.21 8.74 -3.43
N SER A 86 10.26 7.74 -2.55
CA SER A 86 9.22 7.49 -1.55
C SER A 86 9.53 8.04 -0.16
N GLY A 87 10.69 8.69 0.03
CA GLY A 87 11.11 9.25 1.32
C GLY A 87 11.42 8.21 2.39
N VAL A 88 11.75 6.97 2.00
CA VAL A 88 12.15 5.90 2.92
C VAL A 88 13.65 5.62 2.81
N GLN A 89 14.24 5.04 3.85
CA GLN A 89 15.63 4.57 3.77
C GLN A 89 15.69 3.16 3.18
N VAL A 90 16.70 2.92 2.34
CA VAL A 90 17.06 1.55 1.95
C VAL A 90 17.65 0.87 3.17
N GLN A 91 16.95 -0.14 3.68
CA GLN A 91 17.47 -1.08 4.68
C GLN A 91 18.29 -2.19 4.01
#